data_AF-A0A379T8U2-F1
#
_entry.id   AF-A0A379T8U2-F1
#
_cell.length_a   1.000
_cell.length_b   1.000
_cell.length_c   1.000
_cell.angle_alpha   90.00
_cell.angle_beta   90.00
_cell.angle_gamma   90.00
#
_symmetry.space_group_name_H-M   'P 1'
#
loop_
_entity.id
_entity.type
_entity.pdbx_description
1 polymer ?
#
loop_
_entity_poly.entity_id
_entity_poly.type
_entity_poly.pdbx_seq_one_letter_code
_entity_poly.pdbx_strand_id
1 'polypeptide(L)'
;MIVSWSSFIYALTHHLVLDASLGYFINPLFVIALGCLFLKEKLSLFQAIAVFSGVCGLTFQIIMLRHFPALALTMGLSFALYGLARKFIHYDVMTSITIETLWALPVSLLIFYL
;
A
#
# COMPACT_ATOMS: atom_id res chain seq x y z
N MET A 1 -0.48 7.24 4.19
CA MET A 1 0.52 6.28 4.70
C MET A 1 0.10 5.59 6.00
N ILE A 2 -0.52 6.30 6.95
CA ILE A 2 -0.89 5.79 8.29
C ILE A 2 -1.68 4.48 8.23
N VAL A 3 -2.72 4.37 7.40
CA VAL A 3 -3.53 3.14 7.30
C VAL A 3 -2.69 1.93 6.87
N SER A 4 -1.80 2.09 5.89
CA SER A 4 -0.87 1.03 5.50
C SER A 4 0.07 0.62 6.64
N TRP A 5 0.58 1.60 7.40
CA TRP A 5 1.48 1.33 8.51
C TRP A 5 0.77 0.65 9.69
N SER A 6 -0.41 1.13 10.08
CA SER A 6 -1.23 0.51 11.11
C SER A 6 -1.65 -0.91 10.74
N SER A 7 -2.02 -1.15 9.47
CA SER A 7 -2.35 -2.49 8.97
C SER A 7 -1.15 -3.43 9.02
N PHE A 8 0.05 -2.94 8.71
CA PHE A 8 1.30 -3.71 8.83
C PHE A 8 1.58 -4.10 10.29
N ILE A 9 1.51 -3.14 11.22
CA ILE A 9 1.71 -3.41 12.65
C ILE A 9 0.67 -4.41 13.16
N TYR A 10 -0.61 -4.22 12.81
CA TYR A 10 -1.68 -5.16 13.16
C TYR A 10 -1.39 -6.58 12.64
N ALA A 11 -0.97 -6.69 11.37
CA ALA A 11 -0.64 -7.99 10.77
C ALA A 11 0.49 -8.70 11.53
N LEU A 12 1.56 -7.96 11.89
CA LEU A 12 2.67 -8.53 12.65
C LEU A 12 2.28 -8.95 14.06
N THR A 13 1.47 -8.15 14.76
CA THR A 13 1.06 -8.45 16.14
C THR A 13 0.03 -9.57 16.24
N HIS A 14 -0.67 -9.90 15.15
CA HIS A 14 -1.67 -10.97 15.09
C HIS A 14 -1.16 -12.21 14.34
N HIS A 15 0.16 -12.37 14.17
CA HIS A 15 0.78 -13.50 13.47
C HIS A 15 0.38 -13.66 11.99
N LEU A 16 -0.14 -12.61 11.36
CA LEU A 16 -0.52 -12.54 9.95
C LEU A 16 0.65 -12.05 9.08
N VAL A 17 1.84 -12.64 9.28
CA VAL A 17 3.08 -12.21 8.61
C VAL A 17 3.01 -12.41 7.09
N LEU A 18 2.26 -13.43 6.64
CA LEU A 18 2.01 -13.67 5.21
C LEU A 18 1.21 -12.53 4.57
N ASP A 19 0.20 -11.98 5.25
CA ASP A 19 -0.56 -10.83 4.78
C ASP A 19 0.30 -9.57 4.71
N ALA A 20 1.14 -9.34 5.72
CA ALA A 20 2.07 -8.22 5.70
C ALA A 20 3.00 -8.29 4.48
N SER A 21 3.54 -9.47 4.19
CA SER A 21 4.46 -9.73 3.07
C SER A 21 3.75 -9.59 1.73
N LEU A 22 2.54 -10.15 1.60
CA LEU A 22 1.69 -9.97 0.43
C LEU A 22 1.38 -8.50 0.16
N GLY A 23 1.13 -7.70 1.20
CA GLY A 23 0.87 -6.27 1.05
C GLY A 23 2.01 -5.56 0.32
N TYR A 24 3.27 -5.91 0.61
CA TYR A 24 4.42 -5.37 -0.10
C TYR A 24 4.53 -5.85 -1.55
N PHE A 25 4.14 -7.10 -1.85
CA PHE A 25 4.12 -7.60 -3.23
C PHE A 25 2.98 -7.01 -4.07
N ILE A 26 1.82 -6.74 -3.46
CA ILE A 26 0.66 -6.12 -4.11
C ILE A 26 0.94 -4.64 -4.45
N ASN A 27 1.72 -3.95 -3.62
CA ASN A 27 1.91 -2.50 -3.69
C ASN A 27 2.40 -1.99 -5.08
N PRO A 28 3.47 -2.55 -5.70
CA PRO A 28 3.88 -2.14 -7.04
C PRO A 28 2.78 -2.25 -8.10
N LEU A 29 1.92 -3.28 -8.02
CA LEU A 29 0.82 -3.44 -8.97
C LEU A 29 -0.23 -2.33 -8.81
N PHE A 30 -0.57 -1.95 -7.58
CA PHE A 30 -1.48 -0.83 -7.36
C PHE A 30 -0.88 0.50 -7.78
N VAL A 31 0.40 0.74 -7.50
CA VAL A 31 1.09 1.96 -7.93
C VAL A 31 1.06 2.07 -9.46
N ILE A 32 1.38 0.98 -10.17
CA ILE A 32 1.33 0.94 -11.63
C ILE A 32 -0.10 1.16 -12.14
N ALA A 33 -1.09 0.47 -11.56
CA ALA A 33 -2.49 0.63 -11.95
C ALA A 33 -2.97 2.08 -11.80
N LEU A 34 -2.68 2.72 -10.66
CA LEU A 34 -3.02 4.12 -10.43
C LEU A 34 -2.25 5.07 -11.35
N GLY A 35 -0.97 4.81 -11.62
CA GLY A 35 -0.17 5.57 -12.58
C GLY A 35 -0.75 5.53 -13.99
N CYS A 36 -1.14 4.35 -14.47
CA CYS A 36 -1.80 4.21 -15.77
C CYS A 36 -3.17 4.89 -15.81
N LEU A 37 -3.99 4.77 -14.76
CA LEU A 37 -5.35 5.31 -14.73
C LEU A 37 -5.39 6.84 -14.56
N PHE A 38 -4.60 7.40 -13.65
CA PHE A 38 -4.67 8.82 -13.27
C PHE A 38 -3.59 9.68 -13.94
N LEU A 39 -2.38 9.14 -14.10
CA LEU A 39 -1.26 9.86 -14.70
C LEU A 39 -1.11 9.58 -16.20
N LYS A 40 -1.93 8.66 -16.75
CA LYS A 40 -1.91 8.22 -18.16
C LYS A 40 -0.54 7.71 -18.59
N GLU A 41 0.21 7.12 -17.66
CA GLU A 41 1.50 6.51 -17.92
C GLU A 41 1.32 5.30 -18.86
N LYS A 42 2.10 5.28 -19.95
CA LYS A 42 2.09 4.17 -20.91
C LYS A 42 3.13 3.15 -20.50
N LEU A 43 2.69 1.90 -20.35
CA LEU A 43 3.59 0.79 -20.10
C LEU A 43 4.28 0.35 -21.39
N SER A 44 5.58 0.11 -21.31
CA SER A 44 6.30 -0.60 -22.37
C SER A 44 5.85 -2.07 -22.43
N LEU A 45 6.09 -2.74 -23.56
CA LEU A 45 5.75 -4.17 -23.70
C LEU A 45 6.39 -5.03 -22.58
N PHE A 46 7.65 -4.78 -22.26
CA PHE A 46 8.36 -5.49 -21.20
C PHE A 46 7.79 -5.20 -19.81
N GLN A 47 7.37 -3.95 -19.54
CA GLN A 47 6.68 -3.61 -18.29
C GLN A 47 5.31 -4.30 -18.19
N ALA A 48 4.55 -4.35 -19.29
CA ALA A 48 3.28 -5.05 -19.33
C ALA A 48 3.45 -6.57 -19.06
N ILE A 49 4.48 -7.20 -19.63
CA ILE A 49 4.83 -8.59 -19.35
C ILE A 49 5.21 -8.79 -17.87
N ALA A 50 6.00 -7.87 -17.30
CA ALA A 50 6.37 -7.92 -15.88
C ALA A 50 5.15 -7.79 -14.96
N VAL A 51 4.24 -6.86 -15.27
CA VAL A 51 2.96 -6.68 -14.56
C VAL A 51 2.11 -7.94 -14.66
N PHE A 52 1.97 -8.49 -15.87
CA PHE A 52 1.21 -9.72 -16.08
C PHE A 52 1.78 -10.89 -15.27
N SER A 53 3.11 -11.09 -15.30
CA SER A 53 3.80 -12.10 -14.49
C SER A 53 3.55 -11.89 -12.99
N GLY A 54 3.64 -10.65 -12.51
CA GLY A 54 3.37 -10.28 -11.13
C GLY A 54 1.93 -10.57 -10.71
N VAL A 55 0.95 -10.23 -11.55
CA VAL A 55 -0.48 -10.53 -11.32
C VAL A 55 -0.72 -12.04 -11.23
N CYS A 56 -0.12 -12.84 -12.12
CA CYS A 56 -0.21 -14.29 -12.07
C CYS A 56 0.38 -14.86 -10.78
N GLY A 57 1.58 -14.43 -10.39
CA GLY A 57 2.23 -14.85 -9.15
C GLY A 57 1.43 -14.48 -7.90
N LEU A 58 0.88 -13.27 -7.86
CA LEU A 58 0.00 -12.83 -6.77
C LEU A 58 -1.29 -13.60 -6.71
N THR A 59 -1.94 -13.85 -7.84
CA THR A 59 -3.16 -14.66 -7.90
C THR A 59 -2.89 -16.06 -7.35
N PHE A 60 -1.78 -16.69 -7.76
CA PHE A 60 -1.36 -17.97 -7.22
C PHE A 60 -1.15 -17.91 -5.71
N GLN A 61 -0.42 -16.91 -5.21
CA GLN A 61 -0.17 -16.76 -3.78
C GLN A 61 -1.46 -16.58 -2.97
N ILE A 62 -2.40 -15.77 -3.46
CA ILE A 62 -3.71 -15.54 -2.82
C ILE A 62 -4.50 -16.84 -2.72
N ILE A 63 -4.50 -17.67 -3.77
CA ILE A 63 -5.15 -18.99 -3.74
C ILE A 63 -4.48 -19.90 -2.70
N MET A 64 -3.15 -19.83 -2.57
CA MET A 64 -2.40 -20.62 -1.59
C MET A 64 -2.64 -20.19 -0.14
N LEU A 65 -2.92 -18.91 0.13
CA LEU A 65 -3.22 -18.44 1.49
C LEU A 65 -4.51 -19.03 2.07
N ARG A 66 -5.42 -19.55 1.23
CA ARG A 66 -6.73 -20.12 1.63
C ARG A 66 -7.65 -19.18 2.42
N HIS A 67 -7.31 -17.89 2.51
CA HIS A 67 -8.14 -16.85 3.10
C HIS A 67 -8.03 -15.57 2.29
N PHE A 68 -9.02 -14.69 2.47
CA PHE A 68 -9.05 -13.40 1.79
C PHE A 68 -8.03 -12.43 2.43
N PRO A 69 -7.04 -11.90 1.68
CA PRO A 69 -5.94 -11.11 2.24
C PRO A 69 -6.33 -9.63 2.36
N ALA A 70 -7.32 -9.33 3.20
CA ALA A 70 -7.87 -7.98 3.36
C ALA A 70 -6.82 -6.95 3.81
N LEU A 71 -5.92 -7.35 4.72
CA LEU A 71 -4.85 -6.49 5.21
C LEU A 71 -3.86 -6.16 4.09
N ALA A 72 -3.45 -7.15 3.31
CA ALA A 72 -2.52 -6.95 2.19
C ALA A 72 -3.08 -5.98 1.14
N LEU A 73 -4.36 -6.12 0.79
CA LEU A 73 -5.05 -5.24 -0.15
C LEU A 73 -5.16 -3.81 0.41
N THR A 74 -5.54 -3.67 1.69
CA THR A 74 -5.66 -2.37 2.36
C THR A 74 -4.32 -1.65 2.44
N MET A 75 -3.25 -2.38 2.79
CA MET A 75 -1.88 -1.87 2.83
C MET A 75 -1.45 -1.36 1.46
N GLY A 76 -1.52 -2.22 0.44
CA GLY A 76 -1.10 -1.88 -0.92
C GLY A 76 -1.86 -0.69 -1.48
N LEU A 77 -3.19 -0.68 -1.35
CA LEU A 77 -4.03 0.40 -1.88
C LEU A 77 -3.77 1.72 -1.15
N SER A 78 -3.70 1.71 0.18
CA SER A 78 -3.40 2.91 0.96
C SER A 78 -2.05 3.51 0.62
N PHE A 79 -1.04 2.66 0.43
CA PHE A 79 0.29 3.12 0.04
C PHE A 79 0.31 3.68 -1.39
N ALA A 80 -0.35 3.00 -2.33
CA ALA A 80 -0.40 3.44 -3.72
C ALA A 80 -1.15 4.78 -3.88
N LEU A 81 -2.27 4.95 -3.17
CA LEU A 81 -3.01 6.22 -3.11
C LEU A 81 -2.16 7.34 -2.51
N TYR A 82 -1.39 7.05 -1.46
CA TYR A 82 -0.45 8.00 -0.89
C TYR A 82 0.64 8.40 -1.91
N GLY A 83 1.22 7.43 -2.61
CA GLY A 83 2.18 7.68 -3.69
C GLY A 83 1.61 8.55 -4.81
N LEU A 84 0.35 8.30 -5.20
CA LEU A 84 -0.36 9.12 -6.18
C LEU A 84 -0.61 10.54 -5.65
N ALA A 85 -1.10 10.71 -4.42
CA ALA A 85 -1.34 12.01 -3.82
C ALA A 85 -0.06 12.85 -3.75
N ARG A 86 1.07 12.21 -3.41
CA ARG A 86 2.38 12.85 -3.37
C ARG A 86 2.83 13.42 -4.71
N LYS A 87 2.33 12.94 -5.85
CA LYS A 87 2.60 13.52 -7.18
C LYS A 87 1.97 14.91 -7.36
N PHE A 88 0.98 15.27 -6.55
CA PHE A 88 0.30 16.56 -6.59
C PHE A 88 0.73 17.50 -5.45
N ILE A 89 1.50 17.00 -4.49
CA ILE A 89 1.96 17.76 -3.33
C ILE A 89 3.39 18.28 -3.59
N HIS A 90 3.60 19.58 -3.42
CA HIS A 90 4.89 20.25 -3.67
C HIS A 90 5.77 20.40 -2.42
N TYR A 91 5.38 19.82 -1.28
CA TYR A 91 6.18 19.83 -0.06
C TYR A 91 7.30 18.78 -0.12
N ASP A 92 8.45 19.14 0.45
CA ASP A 92 9.54 18.20 0.67
C ASP A 92 9.10 17.04 1.58
N VAL A 93 9.89 15.97 1.59
CA VAL A 93 9.58 14.74 2.33
C VAL A 93 9.44 15.00 3.83
N MET A 94 10.32 15.83 4.41
CA MET A 94 10.31 16.10 5.85
C MET A 94 9.07 16.89 6.26
N THR A 95 8.73 17.93 5.51
CA THR A 95 7.53 18.74 5.77
C THR A 95 6.26 17.90 5.69
N SER A 96 6.10 17.07 4.64
CA SER A 96 4.92 16.21 4.47
C SER A 96 4.78 15.20 5.60
N ILE A 97 5.85 14.48 5.95
CA ILE A 97 5.80 13.49 7.03
C ILE A 97 5.53 14.16 8.38
N THR A 98 6.07 15.36 8.62
CA THR A 98 5.81 16.11 9.84
C THR A 98 4.34 16.48 9.94
N ILE A 99 3.74 17.03 8.88
CA ILE A 99 2.32 17.40 8.85
C ILE A 99 1.45 16.16 9.00
N GLU A 100 1.74 15.06 8.29
CA GLU A 100 0.99 13.81 8.39
C GLU A 100 1.02 13.23 9.81
N THR A 101 2.18 13.27 10.46
CA THR A 101 2.35 12.80 11.85
C THR A 101 1.60 13.70 12.83
N LEU A 102 1.69 15.02 12.67
CA LEU A 102 0.94 15.98 13.50
C LEU A 102 -0.57 15.82 13.35
N TRP A 103 -1.05 15.57 12.13
CA TRP A 103 -2.45 15.26 11.85
C TRP A 103 -2.91 13.94 12.46
N ALA A 104 -2.03 12.93 12.52
CA ALA A 104 -2.32 11.66 13.16
C ALA A 104 -2.35 11.75 14.69
N LEU A 105 -1.63 12.71 15.28
CA LEU A 105 -1.44 12.85 16.72
C LEU A 105 -2.74 12.83 17.55
N PRO A 106 -3.79 13.63 17.26
CA PRO A 106 -5.01 13.63 18.07
C PRO A 106 -5.72 12.26 18.04
N VAL A 107 -5.73 11.59 16.90
CA VAL A 107 -6.33 10.25 16.76
C VAL A 107 -5.52 9.22 17.55
N SER A 108 -4.18 9.27 17.45
CA SER A 108 -3.30 8.37 18.20
C SER A 108 -3.41 8.57 19.71
N LEU A 109 -3.51 9.82 20.18
CA LEU A 109 -3.72 10.12 21.59
C LEU A 109 -5.06 9.58 22.08
N LEU A 110 -6.14 9.78 21.31
CA LEU A 110 -7.45 9.25 21.65
C LEU A 110 -7.42 7.72 21.81
N ILE A 111 -6.79 7.01 20.86
CA ILE A 111 -6.65 5.55 20.92
C ILE A 111 -5.77 5.11 22.10
N PHE A 112 -4.70 5.85 22.42
CA PHE A 112 -3.79 5.49 23.52
C PHE A 112 -4.44 5.60 24.90
N TYR A 113 -5.39 6.53 25.08
CA TYR A 113 -6.12 6.70 26.34
C TYR A 113 -7.33 5.77 26.49
N LEU A 114 -7.74 5.06 25.42
CA LEU A 114 -8.82 4.07 25.41
C LEU A 114 -8.27 2.66 25.63
#